data_AF-A0A1C6AG84-F1
#
_entry.id   AF-A0A1C6AG84-F1
#
_cell.length_a   1.000
_cell.length_b   1.000
_cell.length_c   1.000
_cell.angle_alpha   90.00
_cell.angle_beta   90.00
_cell.angle_gamma   90.00
#
_symmetry.space_group_name_H-M   'P 1'
#
loop_
_entity.id
_entity.type
_entity.pdbx_description
1 polymer ?
#
loop_
_entity_poly.entity_id
_entity_poly.type
_entity_poly.pdbx_seq_one_letter_code
_entity_poly.pdbx_strand_id
1 'polypeptide(L)'
;MKTRQPDYEYTFSNKADLIEEIIYQKRVEFWGEGLEYIDNRRLNIPVDRTDETWGAENNNHFSAAKFRHEQEDRNFLYQLPISEIENNSQISSSDQN
;
A
#
# COMPACT_ATOMS: atom_id res chain seq x y z
N MET A 1 16.47 -11.87 -12.54
CA MET A 1 16.58 -12.05 -11.07
C MET A 1 17.95 -12.59 -10.65
N LYS A 2 18.44 -13.72 -11.19
CA LYS A 2 19.80 -14.26 -10.90
C LYS A 2 20.99 -13.31 -11.20
N THR A 3 20.77 -12.24 -11.95
CA THR A 3 21.79 -11.23 -12.29
C THR A 3 21.77 -9.98 -11.41
N ARG A 4 20.71 -9.73 -10.63
CA ARG A 4 20.63 -8.60 -9.67
C ARG A 4 21.08 -9.01 -8.27
N GLN A 5 20.58 -10.14 -7.78
CA GLN A 5 21.09 -10.81 -6.58
C GLN A 5 21.64 -12.17 -7.00
N PRO A 6 22.98 -12.32 -7.11
CA PRO A 6 23.62 -13.53 -7.62
C PRO A 6 23.28 -14.80 -6.83
N ASP A 7 22.97 -14.64 -5.55
CA ASP A 7 22.62 -15.65 -4.57
C ASP A 7 21.11 -15.87 -4.40
N TYR A 8 20.27 -15.18 -5.18
CA TYR A 8 18.82 -15.37 -5.10
C TYR A 8 18.41 -16.76 -5.59
N GLU A 9 17.78 -17.52 -4.69
CA GLU A 9 17.24 -18.85 -4.93
C GLU A 9 15.77 -18.90 -4.47
N TYR A 10 14.87 -19.23 -5.40
CA TYR A 10 13.44 -19.38 -5.13
C TYR A 10 13.06 -20.87 -5.22
N THR A 11 12.62 -21.44 -4.11
CA THR A 11 12.41 -22.90 -3.94
C THR A 11 10.94 -23.31 -3.83
N PHE A 12 10.01 -22.35 -3.75
CA PHE A 12 8.59 -22.64 -3.64
C PHE A 12 7.98 -23.06 -4.99
N SER A 13 7.00 -23.97 -4.94
CA SER A 13 6.39 -24.57 -6.14
C SER A 13 4.91 -24.25 -6.32
N ASN A 14 4.26 -23.65 -5.32
CA ASN A 14 2.85 -23.28 -5.42
C ASN A 14 2.66 -21.84 -5.90
N LYS A 15 1.45 -21.57 -6.39
CA LYS A 15 1.10 -20.28 -7.02
C LYS A 15 0.96 -19.13 -6.02
N ALA A 16 0.52 -19.41 -4.79
CA ALA A 16 0.31 -18.38 -3.78
C ALA A 16 1.66 -17.79 -3.34
N ASP A 17 2.62 -18.64 -2.99
CA ASP A 17 3.98 -18.24 -2.61
C ASP A 17 4.66 -17.45 -3.73
N LEU A 18 4.42 -17.84 -5.00
CA LEU A 18 4.97 -17.11 -6.16
C LEU A 18 4.40 -15.69 -6.25
N ILE A 19 3.11 -15.52 -5.97
CA ILE A 19 2.48 -14.20 -5.99
C ILE A 19 3.04 -13.32 -4.86
N GLU A 20 3.19 -13.87 -3.66
CA GLU A 20 3.78 -13.17 -2.51
C GLU A 20 5.21 -12.73 -2.81
N GLU A 21 6.02 -13.61 -3.39
CA GLU A 21 7.39 -13.30 -3.79
C GLU A 21 7.45 -12.19 -4.85
N ILE A 22 6.57 -12.24 -5.86
CA ILE A 22 6.48 -11.18 -6.87
C ILE A 22 6.13 -9.83 -6.23
N ILE A 23 5.19 -9.82 -5.28
CA ILE A 23 4.78 -8.59 -4.57
C ILE A 23 5.96 -8.05 -3.74
N TYR A 24 6.67 -8.92 -3.04
CA TYR A 24 7.85 -8.56 -2.26
C TYR A 24 8.94 -7.95 -3.16
N GLN A 25 9.34 -8.66 -4.22
CA GLN A 25 10.38 -8.19 -5.14
C GLN A 25 10.01 -6.87 -5.81
N LYS A 26 8.73 -6.68 -6.16
CA LYS A 26 8.24 -5.41 -6.71
C LYS A 26 8.39 -4.25 -5.72
N ARG A 27 8.07 -4.47 -4.43
CA ARG A 27 8.23 -3.44 -3.39
C ARG A 27 9.69 -3.07 -3.17
N VAL A 28 10.60 -4.03 -3.25
CA VAL A 28 12.05 -3.78 -3.18
C VAL A 28 12.54 -2.99 -4.38
N GLU A 29 12.16 -3.40 -5.60
CA GLU A 29 12.60 -2.78 -6.85
C GLU A 29 12.17 -1.32 -6.97
N PHE A 30 10.89 -1.05 -6.73
CA PHE A 30 10.26 0.25 -6.97
C PHE A 30 10.07 1.06 -5.67
N TRP A 31 10.93 0.80 -4.68
CA TRP A 31 10.86 1.52 -3.42
C TRP A 31 11.04 3.02 -3.64
N GLY A 32 10.14 3.82 -3.07
CA GLY A 32 10.15 5.27 -3.23
C GLY A 32 9.52 5.80 -4.53
N GLU A 33 9.07 4.94 -5.45
CA GLU A 33 8.46 5.35 -6.72
C GLU A 33 6.93 5.49 -6.65
N GLY A 34 6.32 5.30 -5.47
CA GLY A 34 4.89 5.53 -5.25
C GLY A 34 3.97 4.40 -5.71
N LEU A 35 4.49 3.23 -6.08
CA LEU A 35 3.68 2.11 -6.58
C LEU A 35 3.00 1.27 -5.49
N GLU A 36 3.63 1.16 -4.32
CA GLU A 36 3.17 0.30 -3.22
C GLU A 36 1.72 0.60 -2.81
N TYR A 37 1.36 1.87 -2.74
CA TYR A 37 0.01 2.30 -2.39
C TYR A 37 -1.05 1.75 -3.36
N ILE A 38 -0.78 1.84 -4.66
CA ILE A 38 -1.70 1.36 -5.71
C ILE A 38 -1.71 -0.17 -5.77
N ASP A 39 -0.57 -0.81 -5.51
CA ASP A 39 -0.46 -2.26 -5.44
C ASP A 39 -1.26 -2.85 -4.29
N ASN A 40 -1.15 -2.25 -3.11
CA ASN A 40 -1.97 -2.65 -1.96
C ASN A 40 -3.46 -2.55 -2.33
N ARG A 41 -3.87 -1.50 -3.07
CA ARG A 41 -5.27 -1.26 -3.51
C ARG A 41 -5.81 -2.40 -4.35
N ARG A 42 -5.09 -2.73 -5.41
CA ARG A 42 -5.56 -3.74 -6.38
C ARG A 42 -5.41 -5.18 -5.87
N LEU A 43 -4.64 -5.41 -4.80
CA LEU A 43 -4.36 -6.74 -4.24
C LEU A 43 -5.09 -7.00 -2.91
N ASN A 44 -5.93 -6.07 -2.44
CA ASN A 44 -6.62 -6.16 -1.15
C ASN A 44 -5.68 -6.38 0.05
N ILE A 45 -4.51 -5.73 0.02
CA ILE A 45 -3.53 -5.80 1.11
C ILE A 45 -3.74 -4.57 2.01
N PRO A 46 -4.06 -4.72 3.30
CA PRO A 46 -4.25 -3.57 4.20
C PRO A 46 -2.94 -2.84 4.48
N VAL A 47 -3.05 -1.58 4.92
CA VAL A 47 -1.91 -0.84 5.49
C VAL A 47 -1.95 -0.99 7.00
N ASP A 48 -0.94 -1.68 7.54
CA ASP A 48 -0.78 -1.89 8.96
C ASP A 48 0.54 -1.30 9.45
N ARG A 49 0.44 -0.33 10.37
CA ARG A 49 1.55 0.35 11.03
C ARG A 49 1.46 0.22 12.55
N THR A 50 0.72 -0.77 13.04
CA THR A 50 0.48 -1.00 14.46
C THR A 50 1.68 -1.69 15.13
N ASP A 51 1.78 -1.51 16.45
CA ASP A 51 2.79 -2.21 17.25
C ASP A 51 2.55 -3.73 17.31
N GLU A 52 1.33 -4.20 17.04
CA GLU A 52 1.01 -5.65 16.96
C GLU A 52 1.74 -6.32 15.80
N THR A 53 1.80 -5.66 14.64
CA THR A 53 2.48 -6.19 13.45
C THR A 53 4.00 -6.00 13.52
N TRP A 54 4.45 -4.86 14.01
CA TRP A 54 5.88 -4.47 13.91
C TRP A 54 6.67 -4.62 15.22
N GLY A 55 6.00 -4.81 16.36
CA GLY A 55 6.62 -4.76 17.69
C GLY A 55 6.81 -3.32 18.16
N ALA A 56 6.41 -3.03 19.40
CA ALA A 56 6.45 -1.66 19.95
C ALA A 56 7.88 -1.08 19.98
N GLU A 57 8.88 -1.93 20.19
CA GLU A 57 10.29 -1.57 20.22
C GLU A 57 10.91 -1.37 18.82
N ASN A 58 10.31 -1.91 17.75
CA ASN A 58 10.82 -1.79 16.38
C ASN A 58 9.97 -0.85 15.50
N ASN A 59 8.90 -0.26 16.04
CA ASN A 59 8.01 0.61 15.30
C ASN A 59 8.32 2.10 15.53
N ASN A 60 8.87 2.75 14.51
CA ASN A 60 9.24 4.17 14.54
C ASN A 60 8.13 5.13 14.06
N HIS A 61 6.93 4.63 13.75
CA HIS A 61 5.82 5.50 13.35
C HIS A 61 5.39 6.40 14.52
N PHE A 62 5.08 7.66 14.20
CA PHE A 62 4.44 8.58 15.14
C PHE A 62 3.12 7.99 15.64
N SER A 63 2.71 8.26 16.89
CA SER A 63 1.55 7.60 17.51
C SER A 63 0.26 7.75 16.68
N ALA A 64 0.01 8.92 16.10
CA ALA A 64 -1.15 9.14 15.22
C ALA A 64 -1.05 8.41 13.87
N ALA A 65 0.13 7.92 13.50
CA ALA A 65 0.38 7.13 12.30
C ALA A 65 0.48 5.61 12.57
N LYS A 66 0.32 5.17 13.83
CA LYS A 66 0.22 3.76 14.21
C LYS A 66 -1.22 3.26 14.06
N PHE A 67 -1.66 3.13 12.82
CA PHE A 67 -3.00 2.70 12.47
C PHE A 67 -2.98 1.40 11.67
N ARG A 68 -4.13 0.74 11.64
CA ARG A 68 -4.46 -0.26 10.64
C ARG A 68 -5.68 0.22 9.87
N HIS A 69 -5.57 0.19 8.56
CA HIS A 69 -6.66 0.51 7.66
C HIS A 69 -6.78 -0.55 6.59
N GLU A 70 -8.02 -0.96 6.34
CA GLU A 70 -8.33 -1.88 5.26
C GLU A 70 -8.26 -1.15 3.93
N GLN A 71 -8.09 -1.91 2.87
CA GLN A 71 -7.68 -1.32 1.60
C GLN A 71 -8.73 -0.42 0.94
N GLU A 72 -10.00 -0.67 1.25
CA GLU A 72 -11.14 0.10 0.79
C GLU A 72 -11.46 1.29 1.70
N ASP A 73 -10.75 1.44 2.83
CA ASP A 73 -10.99 2.53 3.76
C ASP A 73 -10.87 3.88 3.04
N ARG A 74 -11.78 4.80 3.41
CA ARG A 74 -11.85 6.15 2.85
C ARG A 74 -10.52 6.91 2.94
N ASN A 75 -9.72 6.61 3.96
CA ASN A 75 -8.38 7.16 4.17
C ASN A 75 -7.40 6.85 3.01
N PHE A 76 -7.71 5.86 2.17
CA PHE A 76 -6.95 5.44 1.00
C PHE A 76 -7.61 5.84 -0.33
N LEU A 77 -8.54 6.80 -0.30
CA LEU A 77 -9.14 7.37 -1.50
C LEU A 77 -8.73 8.82 -1.66
N TYR A 78 -8.19 9.15 -2.84
CA TYR A 78 -7.94 10.53 -3.19
C TYR A 78 -9.26 11.28 -3.29
N GLN A 79 -9.31 12.41 -2.61
CA GLN A 79 -10.43 13.33 -2.68
C GLN A 79 -10.37 14.16 -3.96
N LEU A 80 -11.53 14.44 -4.55
CA LEU A 80 -11.62 15.50 -5.57
C LEU A 80 -11.13 16.82 -4.95
N PRO A 81 -10.32 17.61 -5.68
CA PRO A 81 -9.91 18.92 -5.21
C PRO A 81 -11.12 19.81 -4.91
N ILE A 82 -11.03 20.59 -3.83
CA ILE A 82 -12.13 21.49 -3.42
C ILE A 82 -12.49 22.46 -4.55
N SER A 83 -11.48 22.95 -5.30
CA SER A 83 -11.71 23.83 -6.45
C SER A 83 -12.56 23.19 -7.55
N GLU A 84 -12.50 21.86 -7.73
CA GLU A 84 -13.37 21.17 -8.70
C GLU A 84 -14.83 21.19 -8.23
N ILE A 85 -15.05 21.01 -6.93
CA ILE A 85 -16.38 21.07 -6.31
C ILE A 85 -16.94 22.50 -6.36
N GLU A 86 -16.11 23.52 -6.09
CA GLU A 86 -16.53 24.92 -6.10
C GLU A 86 -16.84 25.45 -7.50
N ASN A 87 -16.15 24.95 -8.53
CA ASN A 87 -16.26 25.47 -9.90
C ASN A 87 -17.15 24.62 -10.83
N ASN A 88 -17.58 23.42 -10.42
CA ASN A 88 -18.46 22.57 -11.20
C ASN A 88 -19.79 22.32 -10.48
N SER A 89 -20.87 22.96 -10.94
CA SER A 89 -22.21 22.83 -10.34
C SER A 89 -22.84 21.43 -10.43
N GLN A 90 -22.24 20.49 -11.17
CA GLN A 90 -22.67 19.09 -11.22
C GLN A 90 -22.02 18.21 -10.16
N ILE A 91 -21.06 18.74 -9.39
CA ILE A 91 -20.32 18.02 -8.36
C ILE A 91 -20.51 18.75 -7.03
N SER A 92 -20.63 17.98 -5.95
CA SER A 92 -20.88 18.51 -4.61
C SER A 92 -20.04 17.78 -3.57
N SER A 93 -20.09 18.27 -2.32
CA SER A 93 -19.43 17.61 -1.20
C SER A 93 -19.97 16.20 -0.91
N SER A 94 -21.18 15.84 -1.38
CA SER A 94 -21.68 14.46 -1.24
C SER A 94 -21.03 13.48 -2.21
N ASP A 95 -20.38 13.96 -3.26
CA ASP A 95 -19.66 13.13 -4.24
C ASP A 95 -18.21 12.83 -3.80
N GLN A 96 -17.82 13.29 -2.60
CA GLN A 96 -16.56 12.97 -1.96
C GLN A 96 -16.62 11.60 -1.28
N ASN A 97 -16.08 10.57 -1.95
CA ASN A 97 -15.77 9.22 -1.42
C ASN A 97 -16.58 8.82 -0.18
#